data_AF-A0ABD3V5U9-F1
#
_entry.id   AF-A0ABD3V5U9-F1
#
_cell.length_a   1.000
_cell.length_b   1.000
_cell.length_c   1.000
_cell.angle_alpha   90.00
_cell.angle_beta   90.00
_cell.angle_gamma   90.00
#
_symmetry.space_group_name_H-M   'P 1'
#
loop_
_entity.id
_entity.type
_entity.pdbx_description
1 polymer ?
#
loop_
_entity_poly.entity_id
_entity_poly.type
_entity_poly.pdbx_seq_one_letter_code
_entity_poly.pdbx_strand_id
1 'polypeptide(L)'
;DKTPYYTSIVICQDKIIVVDLRDKVRIHRRHDGKLLDILDSDSRPRDICLMDATTICVLHYDGLIEMASIKSEDMSPVFTRMKSFRLDGVLD
;
A
#
# COMPACT_ATOMS: atom_id res chain seq x y z
N ASP A 1 12.82 -19.49 -9.80
CA ASP A 1 11.54 -18.78 -9.79
C ASP A 1 11.57 -17.51 -8.97
N LYS A 2 11.37 -16.36 -9.63
CA LYS A 2 11.16 -15.05 -8.99
C LYS A 2 9.76 -14.53 -9.34
N THR A 3 8.76 -15.40 -9.33
CA THR A 3 7.38 -14.99 -9.60
C THR A 3 6.92 -14.11 -8.43
N PRO A 4 6.60 -12.83 -8.67
CA PRO A 4 6.09 -11.97 -7.61
C PRO A 4 4.70 -12.48 -7.21
N TYR A 5 4.53 -12.73 -5.92
CA TYR A 5 3.24 -13.05 -5.33
C TYR A 5 2.73 -11.82 -4.59
N TYR A 6 1.49 -11.44 -4.90
CA TYR A 6 0.80 -10.32 -4.29
C TYR A 6 -0.34 -10.85 -3.43
N THR A 7 -0.48 -10.37 -2.20
CA THR A 7 -1.61 -10.72 -1.34
C THR A 7 -2.84 -9.88 -1.65
N SER A 8 -2.64 -8.64 -2.10
CA SER A 8 -3.71 -7.72 -2.47
C SER A 8 -3.22 -6.69 -3.49
N ILE A 9 -4.13 -6.26 -4.37
CA ILE A 9 -3.86 -5.32 -5.46
C ILE A 9 -5.02 -4.32 -5.54
N VAL A 10 -4.71 -3.04 -5.57
CA VAL A 10 -5.67 -1.97 -5.87
C VAL A 10 -5.17 -1.11 -7.03
N ILE A 11 -6.09 -0.66 -7.88
CA ILE A 11 -5.78 0.19 -9.03
C ILE A 11 -6.36 1.57 -8.75
N CYS A 12 -5.51 2.60 -8.80
CA CYS A 12 -5.89 3.98 -8.56
C CYS A 12 -5.36 4.85 -9.70
N GLN A 13 -6.25 5.37 -10.54
CA GLN A 13 -5.90 6.19 -11.70
C GLN A 13 -4.89 5.47 -12.64
N ASP A 14 -3.69 6.05 -12.79
CA ASP A 14 -2.56 5.56 -13.58
C ASP A 14 -1.56 4.73 -12.75
N LYS A 15 -1.93 4.31 -11.54
CA LYS A 15 -1.08 3.61 -10.58
C LYS A 15 -1.68 2.26 -10.19
N ILE A 16 -0.81 1.27 -9.99
CA ILE A 16 -1.14 -0.05 -9.45
C ILE A 16 -0.43 -0.18 -8.12
N ILE A 17 -1.17 -0.42 -7.04
CA ILE A 17 -0.62 -0.55 -5.71
C ILE A 17 -0.79 -2.00 -5.27
N VAL A 18 0.29 -2.59 -4.80
CA VAL A 18 0.34 -4.00 -4.46
C VAL A 18 0.90 -4.18 -3.07
N VAL A 19 0.33 -5.13 -2.34
CA VAL A 19 0.96 -5.71 -1.15
C VAL A 19 1.70 -6.95 -1.61
N ASP A 20 3.02 -6.97 -1.46
CA ASP A 20 3.81 -8.14 -1.83
C ASP A 20 4.03 -9.10 -0.65
N LEU A 21 4.37 -10.36 -0.95
CA LEU A 21 4.68 -11.36 0.09
C LEU A 21 5.94 -11.05 0.94
N ARG A 22 6.73 -10.05 0.55
CA ARG A 22 7.89 -9.57 1.34
C ARG A 22 7.51 -8.38 2.20
N ASP A 23 6.22 -8.26 2.48
CA ASP A 23 5.67 -7.39 3.50
C ASP A 23 5.86 -5.90 3.21
N LYS A 24 5.90 -5.53 1.92
CA LYS A 24 5.99 -4.14 1.47
C LYS A 24 4.78 -3.78 0.63
N VAL A 25 4.30 -2.55 0.82
CA VAL A 25 3.32 -1.94 -0.08
C VAL A 25 4.07 -1.17 -1.14
N ARG A 26 3.85 -1.49 -2.42
CA ARG A 26 4.53 -0.85 -3.54
C ARG A 26 3.56 -0.21 -4.47
N ILE A 27 3.93 0.95 -4.99
CA ILE A 27 3.18 1.62 -6.05
C ILE A 27 3.96 1.57 -7.35
N HIS A 28 3.30 1.03 -8.37
CA HIS A 28 3.81 0.91 -9.72
C HIS A 28 3.00 1.81 -10.63
N ARG A 29 3.63 2.28 -11.70
CA ARG A 29 2.92 2.96 -12.78
C ARG A 29 2.22 1.92 -13.65
N ARG A 30 0.97 2.18 -14.01
CA ARG A 30 0.10 1.23 -14.70
C ARG A 30 0.56 0.90 -16.12
N HIS A 31 1.14 1.87 -16.84
CA HIS A 31 1.43 1.70 -18.27
C HIS A 31 2.73 0.95 -18.57
N ASP A 32 3.78 1.19 -17.78
CA ASP A 32 5.13 0.61 -17.99
C ASP A 32 5.53 -0.35 -16.85
N GLY A 33 4.69 -0.48 -15.81
CA GLY A 33 5.00 -1.29 -14.62
C GLY A 33 6.14 -0.73 -13.77
N LYS A 34 6.60 0.51 -14.03
CA LYS A 34 7.73 1.11 -13.31
C LYS A 34 7.39 1.24 -11.83
N LEU A 35 8.27 0.73 -10.96
CA LEU A 35 8.18 0.98 -9.52
C LEU A 35 8.38 2.48 -9.27
N LEU A 36 7.44 3.10 -8.57
CA LEU A 36 7.45 4.52 -8.26
C LEU A 36 7.87 4.78 -6.82
N ASP A 37 7.32 4.02 -5.87
CA ASP A 37 7.65 4.17 -4.45
C ASP A 37 7.30 2.90 -3.64
N ILE A 38 7.81 2.82 -2.41
CA ILE A 38 7.58 1.76 -1.44
C ILE A 38 7.18 2.39 -0.11
N LEU A 39 6.01 2.02 0.42
CA LEU A 39 5.65 2.34 1.79
C LEU A 39 6.26 1.28 2.71
N ASP A 40 7.27 1.69 3.47
CA ASP A 40 7.84 0.89 4.54
C ASP A 40 6.94 0.94 5.77
N SER A 41 6.71 -0.21 6.38
CA SER A 41 5.86 -0.40 7.55
C SER A 41 6.62 -1.16 8.63
N ASP A 42 6.32 -0.83 9.89
CA ASP A 42 6.86 -1.53 11.06
C ASP A 42 6.21 -2.91 11.28
N SER A 43 5.08 -3.17 10.62
CA SER A 43 4.32 -4.42 10.71
C SER A 43 4.03 -5.02 9.33
N ARG A 44 3.76 -6.32 9.31
CA ARG A 44 3.47 -7.10 8.11
C ARG A 44 2.13 -6.70 7.47
N PRO A 45 2.13 -6.03 6.29
CA PRO A 45 0.91 -5.71 5.58
C PRO A 45 0.21 -6.99 5.11
N ARG A 46 -1.11 -7.02 5.22
CA ARG A 46 -1.97 -8.15 4.86
C ARG A 46 -2.83 -7.79 3.65
N ASP A 47 -3.54 -6.68 3.75
CA ASP A 47 -4.51 -6.23 2.76
C ASP A 47 -4.45 -4.72 2.56
N ILE A 48 -4.94 -4.25 1.41
CA ILE A 48 -4.99 -2.84 1.05
C ILE A 48 -6.34 -2.49 0.44
N CYS A 49 -6.87 -1.32 0.81
CA CYS A 49 -8.08 -0.77 0.23
C CYS A 49 -7.86 0.69 -0.15
N LEU A 50 -8.50 1.12 -1.24
CA LEU A 50 -8.54 2.52 -1.64
C LEU A 50 -9.70 3.19 -0.90
N MET A 51 -9.40 4.17 -0.05
CA MET A 51 -10.43 4.92 0.69
C MET A 51 -11.06 6.02 -0.17
N ASP A 52 -10.24 6.72 -0.94
CA ASP A 52 -10.65 7.76 -1.87
C ASP A 52 -9.66 7.82 -3.06
N ALA A 53 -9.83 8.79 -3.96
CA ALA A 53 -8.99 8.91 -5.17
C ALA A 53 -7.48 9.08 -4.91
N THR A 54 -7.07 9.36 -3.68
CA THR A 54 -5.69 9.65 -3.29
C THR A 54 -5.25 8.94 -2.01
N THR A 55 -6.15 8.35 -1.23
CA THR A 55 -5.84 7.75 0.07
C THR A 55 -6.02 6.25 0.05
N ILE A 56 -5.01 5.54 0.55
CA ILE A 56 -5.09 4.10 0.82
C ILE A 56 -5.13 3.81 2.30
N CYS A 57 -5.75 2.69 2.64
CA CYS A 57 -5.73 2.06 3.94
C CYS A 57 -5.06 0.71 3.81
N VAL A 58 -4.07 0.45 4.66
CA VAL A 58 -3.33 -0.82 4.72
C VAL A 58 -3.67 -1.49 6.05
N LEU A 59 -4.17 -2.72 5.97
CA LEU A 59 -4.39 -3.58 7.13
C LEU A 59 -3.20 -4.50 7.31
N HIS A 60 -2.68 -4.60 8.52
CA HIS A 60 -1.56 -5.47 8.86
C HIS A 60 -2.03 -6.69 9.66
N TYR A 61 -1.21 -7.74 9.69
CA TYR A 61 -1.53 -8.98 10.41
C TYR A 61 -1.67 -8.80 11.93
N ASP A 62 -1.02 -7.79 12.51
CA ASP A 62 -1.06 -7.49 13.94
C ASP A 62 -2.16 -6.48 14.32
N GLY A 63 -3.09 -6.21 13.41
CA GLY A 63 -4.18 -5.25 13.62
C GLY A 63 -3.79 -3.78 13.58
N LEU A 64 -2.55 -3.46 13.20
CA LEU A 64 -2.21 -2.12 12.76
C LEU A 64 -3.01 -1.77 11.50
N ILE A 65 -3.57 -0.57 11.48
CA ILE A 65 -4.13 0.08 10.30
C ILE A 65 -3.31 1.33 10.01
N GLU A 66 -2.77 1.41 8.79
CA GLU A 66 -2.05 2.57 8.31
C GLU A 66 -2.80 3.24 7.16
N MET A 67 -2.93 4.57 7.23
CA MET A 67 -3.48 5.38 6.16
C MET A 67 -2.37 6.21 5.53
N ALA A 68 -2.27 6.18 4.22
CA ALA A 68 -1.28 6.93 3.46
C ALA A 68 -1.93 7.62 2.26
N SER A 69 -1.58 8.88 2.02
CA SER A 69 -1.93 9.57 0.78
C SER A 69 -0.89 9.28 -0.30
N ILE A 70 -1.33 9.22 -1.54
CA ILE A 70 -0.52 9.09 -2.73
C ILE A 70 -0.52 10.44 -3.41
N LYS A 71 0.48 11.26 -3.10
CA LYS A 71 0.63 12.57 -3.72
C LYS A 71 1.48 12.44 -4.96
N SER A 72 1.03 13.03 -6.06
CA SER A 72 1.81 13.12 -7.30
C SER A 72 2.58 14.44 -7.30
N GLU A 73 3.70 14.51 -6.59
CA GLU A 73 4.66 15.62 -6.73
C GLU A 73 5.64 15.27 -7.86
N ASP A 74 5.83 16.19 -8.81
CA ASP A 74 6.82 16.10 -9.89
C ASP A 74 6.97 14.71 -10.55
N MET A 75 5.86 14.21 -11.13
CA MET A 75 5.74 12.94 -11.86
C MET A 75 6.14 11.65 -11.12
N SER A 76 6.43 11.74 -9.81
CA SER A 76 6.85 10.60 -8.99
C SER A 76 5.92 10.54 -7.78
N PRO A 77 4.90 9.65 -7.78
CA PRO A 77 4.03 9.56 -6.65
C PRO A 77 4.78 9.05 -5.42
N VAL A 78 4.60 9.73 -4.30
CA VAL A 78 5.23 9.40 -3.03
C VAL A 78 4.14 9.08 -2.02
N PHE A 79 4.33 8.00 -1.26
CA PHE A 79 3.52 7.73 -0.10
C PHE A 79 3.81 8.74 1.00
N THR A 80 2.79 9.47 1.42
CA THR A 80 2.85 10.28 2.64
C THR A 80 1.98 9.61 3.70
N ARG A 81 2.60 9.06 4.75
CA ARG A 81 1.87 8.48 5.90
C ARG A 81 1.07 9.59 6.58
N MET A 82 -0.22 9.34 6.78
CA MET A 82 -1.15 10.32 7.35
C MET A 82 -1.45 10.00 8.81
N LYS A 83 -1.85 8.76 9.08
CA LYS A 83 -2.23 8.31 10.42
C LYS A 83 -2.09 6.79 10.52
N SER A 84 -1.78 6.32 11.72
CA SER A 84 -1.85 4.91 12.09
C SER A 84 -2.66 4.75 13.37
N PHE A 85 -3.35 3.62 13.50
CA PHE A 85 -4.05 3.22 14.71
C PHE A 85 -4.14 1.70 14.77
N ARG A 86 -4.31 1.14 15.98
CA ARG A 86 -4.47 -0.30 16.18
C ARG A 86 -5.93 -0.63 16.46
N LEU A 87 -6.39 -1.74 15.91
CA LEU A 87 -7.63 -2.39 16.30
C LEU A 87 -7.32 -3.46 17.36
N ASP A 88 -7.15 -3.04 18.61
CA ASP A 88 -6.89 -3.97 19.71
C ASP A 88 -8.14 -4.82 19.99
N GLY A 89 -7.99 -6.15 19.96
CA GLY A 89 -9.05 -7.10 20.32
C GLY A 89 -10.17 -7.29 19.28
N VAL A 90 -9.96 -6.86 18.03
CA VAL A 90 -10.98 -6.98 16.95
C VAL A 90 -10.62 -8.06 15.92
N LEU A 91 -9.34 -8.42 15.80
CA LEU A 91 -8.84 -9.43 14.86
C LEU A 91 -8.45 -10.70 15.62
N ASP A 92 -9.45 -11.43 16.10
CA ASP A 92 -9.31 -12.86 16.41
C ASP A 92 -9.35 -13.69 15.11
#